data_AF-A0A2E3F9X8-F1
#
_entry.id   AF-A0A2E3F9X8-F1
#
_cell.length_a   1.000
_cell.length_b   1.000
_cell.length_c   1.000
_cell.angle_alpha   90.00
_cell.angle_beta   90.00
_cell.angle_gamma   90.00
#
_symmetry.space_group_name_H-M   'P 1'
#
loop_
_entity.id
_entity.type
_entity.pdbx_description
1 polymer ?
#
loop_
_entity_poly.entity_id
_entity_poly.type
_entity_poly.pdbx_seq_one_letter_code
_entity_poly.pdbx_strand_id
1 'polypeptide(L)' 'MTALPSVPLARGGQISDATLQRIITVGHDAQVHDTLDTAGAALIMLTAPQLAFELLHRRRAMATIQDLTDLDNVRFLPGA' A
#
# COMPACT_ATOMS: atom_id res chain seq x y z
N MET A 1 -7.19 -31.20 -15.79
CA MET A 1 -6.92 -29.75 -15.72
C MET A 1 -5.56 -29.58 -15.08
N THR A 2 -4.55 -29.21 -15.85
CA THR A 2 -3.17 -29.01 -15.35
C THR A 2 -3.12 -27.66 -14.64
N ALA A 3 -2.79 -27.67 -13.35
CA ALA A 3 -2.61 -26.43 -12.58
C ALA A 3 -1.46 -25.62 -13.20
N LEU A 4 -1.73 -24.35 -13.52
CA LEU A 4 -0.68 -23.43 -13.95
C LEU A 4 0.31 -23.25 -12.79
N PRO A 5 1.63 -23.20 -13.06
CA PRO A 5 2.62 -22.92 -12.02
C PRO A 5 2.27 -21.59 -11.36
N SER A 6 2.15 -21.59 -10.02
CA SER A 6 1.93 -20.35 -9.28
C SER A 6 3.16 -19.48 -9.44
N VAL A 7 2.97 -18.28 -9.99
CA VAL A 7 4.03 -17.27 -9.97
C VAL A 7 4.34 -16.99 -8.50
N PRO A 8 5.56 -17.25 -8.02
CA PRO A 8 5.90 -16.96 -6.64
C PRO A 8 5.60 -15.48 -6.38
N LEU A 9 5.02 -15.17 -5.22
CA LEU A 9 4.76 -13.79 -4.81
C LEU A 9 6.07 -13.03 -4.91
N ALA A 10 6.21 -12.22 -5.96
CA ALA A 10 7.40 -11.45 -6.19
C ALA A 10 7.44 -10.38 -5.10
N ARG A 11 8.15 -10.69 -4.01
CA ARG A 11 8.40 -9.73 -2.94
C ARG A 11 9.60 -8.91 -3.42
N GLY A 12 9.39 -7.63 -3.74
CA GLY A 12 10.42 -6.70 -4.20
C GLY A 12 11.53 -6.40 -3.17
N GLY A 13 11.80 -7.32 -2.25
CA GLY A 13 12.67 -7.10 -1.09
C GLY A 13 12.09 -6.06 -0.13
N GLN A 14 12.95 -5.53 0.73
CA GLN A 14 12.62 -4.38 1.56
C GLN A 14 12.52 -3.14 0.67
N ILE A 15 11.37 -2.47 0.67
CA ILE A 15 11.21 -1.18 -0.01
C ILE A 15 11.96 -0.13 0.82
N SER A 16 13.07 0.37 0.27
CA SER A 16 13.82 1.49 0.84
C SER A 16 13.23 2.84 0.41
N ASP A 17 13.59 3.91 1.12
CA ASP A 17 13.18 5.27 0.75
C ASP A 17 13.64 5.64 -0.67
N ALA A 18 14.83 5.19 -1.07
CA ALA A 18 15.33 5.37 -2.43
C ALA A 18 14.43 4.66 -3.47
N THR A 19 13.87 3.50 -3.12
CA THR A 19 12.92 2.77 -3.97
C THR A 19 11.61 3.53 -4.08
N LEU A 20 11.09 4.05 -2.96
CA LEU A 20 9.88 4.90 -2.95
C LEU A 20 10.06 6.15 -3.80
N GLN A 21 11.17 6.86 -3.63
CA GLN A 21 11.47 8.06 -4.41
C GLN A 21 11.52 7.75 -5.90
N ARG A 22 12.11 6.60 -6.27
CA ARG A 22 12.19 6.16 -7.66
C ARG A 22 10.83 5.78 -8.24
N ILE A 23 9.95 5.15 -7.45
CA ILE A 23 8.56 4.88 -7.85
C ILE A 23 7.82 6.20 -8.13
N ILE A 24 8.00 7.22 -7.28
CA ILE A 24 7.38 8.54 -7.47
C ILE A 24 7.87 9.17 -8.78
N THR A 25 9.19 9.21 -9.01
CA THR A 25 9.76 9.76 -10.25
C THR A 25 9.26 9.03 -11.47
N VAL A 26 9.35 7.69 -11.49
CA VAL A 26 8.91 6.87 -12.62
C VAL A 26 7.40 7.03 -12.88
N GLY A 27 6.59 7.05 -11.82
CA GLY A 27 5.14 7.26 -11.94
C GLY A 27 4.79 8.64 -12.49
N HIS A 28 5.48 9.68 -12.02
CA HIS A 28 5.31 11.04 -12.53
C HIS A 28 5.73 11.16 -14.00
N ASP A 29 6.89 10.63 -14.35
CA ASP A 29 7.40 10.65 -15.73
C ASP A 29 6.43 9.92 -16.66
N ALA A 30 5.88 8.77 -16.24
CA ALA A 30 4.86 8.06 -17.00
C ALA A 30 3.56 8.86 -17.18
N GLN A 31 3.14 9.63 -16.18
CA GLN A 31 1.97 10.50 -16.28
C GLN A 31 2.18 11.69 -17.20
N VAL A 32 3.40 12.26 -17.22
CA VAL A 32 3.73 13.45 -18.02
C VAL A 32 4.03 13.08 -19.47
N HIS A 33 4.76 11.99 -19.70
CA HIS A 33 5.28 11.61 -21.01
C HIS A 33 4.53 10.46 -21.68
N ASP A 34 3.47 9.93 -21.04
CA ASP A 34 2.66 8.79 -21.50
C ASP A 34 3.49 7.58 -21.95
N THR A 35 4.68 7.44 -21.36
CA THR A 35 5.65 6.40 -21.71
C THR A 35 6.32 5.88 -20.45
N LEU A 36 6.55 4.57 -20.40
CA LEU A 36 7.17 3.89 -19.27
C LEU A 36 8.16 2.87 -19.80
N ASP A 37 9.42 2.99 -19.38
CA ASP A 37 10.45 2.03 -19.77
C ASP A 37 10.25 0.69 -19.04
N THR A 38 10.86 -0.37 -19.56
CA THR A 38 10.67 -1.73 -19.02
C THR A 38 11.11 -1.82 -17.55
N ALA A 39 12.16 -1.09 -17.17
CA ALA A 39 12.67 -1.08 -15.79
C ALA A 39 11.69 -0.39 -14.84
N GLY A 40 11.13 0.75 -15.22
CA GLY A 40 10.11 1.46 -14.47
C GLY A 40 8.80 0.67 -14.36
N ALA A 41 8.38 0.00 -15.44
CA ALA A 41 7.23 -0.88 -15.42
C ALA A 41 7.42 -2.06 -14.45
N ALA A 42 8.59 -2.71 -14.49
CA ALA A 42 8.91 -3.78 -13.56
C ALA A 42 8.93 -3.28 -12.11
N LEU A 43 9.53 -2.11 -11.86
CA LEU A 43 9.55 -1.49 -10.53
C LEU A 43 8.12 -1.27 -9.99
N ILE A 44 7.24 -0.65 -10.79
CA ILE A 44 5.85 -0.40 -10.38
C ILE A 44 5.11 -1.72 -10.14
N MET A 45 5.20 -2.69 -11.07
CA MET A 45 4.49 -3.96 -10.92
C MET A 45 4.92 -4.76 -9.68
N LEU A 46 6.21 -4.71 -9.33
CA LEU A 46 6.75 -5.44 -8.17
C LEU A 46 6.46 -4.77 -6.83
N THR A 47 6.20 -3.46 -6.82
CA THR A 47 6.08 -2.67 -5.58
C THR A 47 4.66 -2.19 -5.30
N ALA A 48 3.83 -1.95 -6.33
CA ALA A 48 2.47 -1.44 -6.17
C ALA A 48 1.58 -2.32 -5.26
N PRO A 49 1.58 -3.67 -5.35
CA PRO A 49 0.80 -4.50 -4.45
C PRO A 49 1.20 -4.36 -2.98
N GLN A 50 2.51 -4.23 -2.71
CA GLN A 50 3.04 -4.09 -1.35
C GLN A 50 2.66 -2.72 -0.76
N LEU A 51 2.77 -1.65 -1.56
CA LEU A 51 2.35 -0.31 -1.14
C LEU A 51 0.85 -0.24 -0.88
N ALA A 52 0.03 -0.84 -1.75
CA ALA A 52 -1.42 -0.90 -1.58
C ALA A 52 -1.82 -1.63 -0.29
N PHE A 53 -1.14 -2.75 0.01
CA PHE A 53 -1.35 -3.50 1.24
C PHE A 53 -1.05 -2.66 2.49
N GLU A 54 0.12 -2.00 2.54
CA GLU A 54 0.50 -1.13 3.65
C GLU A 54 -0.46 0.05 3.83
N LEU A 55 -0.87 0.70 2.74
CA LEU A 55 -1.86 1.79 2.77
C LEU A 55 -3.21 1.31 3.31
N LEU A 56 -3.66 0.12 2.89
CA LEU A 56 -4.90 -0.47 3.39
C LEU A 56 -4.80 -0.80 4.89
N HIS A 57 -3.67 -1.35 5.34
CA HIS A 57 -3.43 -1.64 6.75
C HIS A 57 -3.43 -0.38 7.60
N ARG A 58 -2.75 0.70 7.15
CA ARG A 58 -2.76 2.00 7.83
C ARG A 58 -4.16 2.59 7.92
N ARG A 59 -4.93 2.55 6.82
CA ARG A 59 -6.32 3.03 6.82
C ARG A 59 -7.19 2.28 7.83
N ARG A 60 -7.05 0.95 7.91
CA ARG A 60 -7.79 0.13 8.89
C ARG A 60 -7.38 0.46 10.32
N ALA A 61 -6.08 0.58 10.59
CA ALA A 61 -5.58 0.96 11.91
C ALA A 61 -6.10 2.33 12.35
N MET A 62 -6.11 3.32 11.45
CA MET A 62 -6.66 4.64 11.73
C MET A 62 -8.17 4.59 12.02
N ALA A 63 -8.95 3.80 11.27
CA ALA A 63 -10.37 3.61 11.54
C ALA A 63 -10.60 2.99 12.93
N THR A 64 -9.82 1.97 13.30
CA THR A 64 -9.90 1.38 14.64
C THR A 64 -9.53 2.39 15.74
N ILE A 65 -8.50 3.21 15.54
CA ILE A 65 -8.15 4.27 16.51
C ILE A 65 -9.30 5.27 16.62
N GLN A 66 -9.91 5.67 15.50
CA GLN A 66 -11.07 6.54 15.51
C GLN A 66 -12.20 5.91 16.34
N ASP A 67 -12.57 4.66 16.07
CA ASP A 67 -13.60 3.95 16.85
C ASP A 67 -13.29 3.87 18.36
N LEU A 68 -12.01 3.75 18.73
CA LEU A 68 -11.56 3.69 20.13
C LEU A 68 -11.49 5.05 20.82
N THR A 69 -11.30 6.12 20.05
CA THR A 69 -11.13 7.49 20.56
C THR A 69 -12.41 8.33 20.44
N ASP A 70 -13.38 7.86 19.66
CA ASP A 70 -14.68 8.47 19.52
C ASP A 70 -15.54 8.18 20.76
N LEU A 71 -15.36 9.03 21.78
CA LEU A 71 -16.06 8.99 23.06
C LEU A 71 -17.54 9.38 22.96
N ASP A 72 -18.01 9.82 21.79
CA ASP A 72 -19.40 10.22 21.58
C ASP A 72 -20.39 9.03 21.76
N ASN A 73 -19.89 7.79 21.65
CA ASN A 73 -20.65 6.58 21.94
C ASN A 73 -20.45 6.04 23.37
N VAL A 74 -19.64 6.70 24.20
CA VAL A 74 -19.35 6.28 25.58
C VAL A 74 -20.33 6.93 26.54
N ARG A 75 -21.39 6.19 26.88
CA ARG A 75 -22.32 6.60 27.94
C ARG A 75 -21.72 6.26 29.30
N PHE A 76 -21.19 7.26 30.00
CA PHE A 76 -20.79 7.11 31.40
C PHE A 76 -22.03 6.77 32.23
N LEU A 77 -22.06 5.59 32.85
CA LEU A 77 -23.09 5.24 33.81
C LEU A 77 -22.91 6.12 35.05
N PRO A 78 -23.99 6.70 35.63
CA PRO A 78 -23.89 7.43 36.88
C PRO A 78 -23.34 6.47 37.94
N GLY A 79 -22.24 6.89 38.59
CA GLY A 79 -21.61 6.12 39.67
C GLY A 79 -22.61 5.82 40.78
N ALA A 80 -22.59 4.58 41.27
CA ALA A 80 -23.37 4.12 42.42
C ALA A 80 -22.93 4.79 43.72
#